data_AF-A0A385IUU5-F1
#
_entry.id   AF-A0A385IUU5-F1
#
_cell.length_a   1.000
_cell.length_b   1.000
_cell.length_c   1.000
_cell.angle_alpha   90.00
_cell.angle_beta   90.00
_cell.angle_gamma   90.00
#
_symmetry.space_group_name_H-M   'P 1'
#
loop_
_entity.id
_entity.type
_entity.pdbx_description
1 polymer ?
#
loop_
_entity_poly.entity_id
_entity_poly.type
_entity_poly.pdbx_seq_one_letter_code
_entity_poly.pdbx_strand_id
1 'polypeptide(L)'
;MESEQGEFALIHDASHIRYEVYRNCNLTEVGELFAEQPYSVAVQQGSQLNEEISRRILDLQKDRYFETLLEKYWSTPAKSSCHSTDDNEGITLESLGGVFIATLFGLGLAMVTLSVEIFYHKNKKKPSVKESVMNKSEKLMYSQSKIHTELLTKKEFGVENVMMRSKLVRPKISFINVMPREFY
;
A
#
# COMPACT_ATOMS: atom_id res chain seq x y z
N MET A 1 -12.11 -27.18 27.78
CA MET A 1 -11.54 -26.08 28.57
C MET A 1 -12.07 -24.80 27.93
N GLU A 2 -13.18 -24.28 28.42
CA GLU A 2 -13.73 -23.00 27.96
C GLU A 2 -13.48 -21.98 29.06
N SER A 3 -12.62 -21.00 28.77
CA SER A 3 -12.53 -19.77 29.54
C SER A 3 -13.19 -18.72 28.67
N GLU A 4 -14.40 -18.29 29.02
CA GLU A 4 -15.16 -17.27 28.29
C GLU A 4 -14.53 -15.86 28.42
N GLN A 5 -13.39 -15.71 29.10
CA GLN A 5 -12.83 -14.41 29.52
C GLN A 5 -11.35 -14.20 29.16
N GLY A 6 -10.74 -15.08 28.35
CA GLY A 6 -9.36 -14.91 27.90
C GLY A 6 -8.31 -14.87 29.04
N GLU A 7 -8.60 -15.51 30.17
CA GLU A 7 -7.77 -15.44 31.39
C GLU A 7 -6.49 -16.29 31.29
N PHE A 8 -6.46 -17.26 30.36
CA PHE A 8 -5.36 -18.20 30.19
C PHE A 8 -4.88 -18.25 28.74
N ALA A 9 -3.56 -18.25 28.55
CA ALA A 9 -2.91 -18.52 27.29
C ALA A 9 -2.26 -19.91 27.32
N LEU A 10 -2.45 -20.68 26.25
CA LEU A 10 -1.79 -21.98 26.07
C LEU A 10 -0.62 -21.82 25.10
N ILE A 11 0.55 -22.33 25.48
CA ILE A 11 1.71 -22.43 24.61
C ILE A 11 1.90 -23.90 24.26
N HIS A 12 1.91 -24.19 22.96
CA HIS A 12 2.11 -25.54 22.43
C HIS A 12 2.78 -25.46 21.04
N ASP A 13 3.15 -26.62 20.49
CA ASP A 13 3.61 -26.77 19.11
C ASP A 13 2.65 -26.09 18.11
N ALA A 14 3.23 -25.43 17.10
CA ALA A 14 2.57 -24.65 16.06
C ALA A 14 1.47 -25.44 15.36
N SER A 15 1.81 -26.65 14.94
CA SER A 15 0.94 -27.53 14.15
C SER A 15 -0.33 -27.90 14.93
N HIS A 16 -0.18 -28.11 16.24
CA HIS A 16 -1.26 -28.48 17.14
C HIS A 16 -2.19 -27.30 17.42
N ILE A 17 -1.64 -26.11 17.73
CA ILE A 17 -2.43 -24.88 17.89
C ILE A 17 -3.17 -24.56 16.59
N ARG A 18 -2.48 -24.60 15.45
CA ARG A 18 -3.08 -24.35 14.13
C ARG A 18 -4.23 -25.31 13.84
N TYR A 19 -4.08 -26.58 14.20
CA TYR A 19 -5.14 -27.58 14.04
C TYR A 19 -6.36 -27.32 14.95
N GLU A 20 -6.14 -26.94 16.21
CA GLU A 20 -7.21 -26.59 17.15
C GLU A 20 -7.95 -25.31 16.73
N VAL A 21 -7.21 -24.26 16.35
CA VAL A 21 -7.76 -23.01 15.80
C VAL A 21 -8.50 -23.26 14.49
N TYR A 22 -8.06 -24.22 13.69
CA TYR A 22 -8.70 -24.60 12.44
C TYR A 22 -10.05 -25.33 12.64
N ARG A 23 -10.26 -25.99 13.79
CA ARG A 23 -11.52 -26.68 14.11
C ARG A 23 -12.47 -25.87 14.98
N ASN A 24 -11.94 -25.03 15.87
CA ASN A 24 -12.72 -24.29 16.87
C ASN A 24 -12.66 -22.79 16.58
N CYS A 25 -13.83 -22.16 16.35
CA CYS A 25 -13.90 -20.72 16.03
C CYS A 25 -13.64 -19.80 17.26
N ASN A 26 -13.68 -20.35 18.48
CA ASN A 26 -13.45 -19.60 19.72
C ASN A 26 -11.95 -19.46 20.07
N LEU A 27 -11.07 -20.10 19.32
CA LEU A 27 -9.63 -20.05 19.54
C LEU A 27 -8.97 -19.16 18.49
N THR A 28 -8.06 -18.31 18.94
CA THR A 28 -7.23 -17.46 18.08
C THR A 28 -5.75 -17.68 18.41
N GLU A 29 -4.93 -17.78 17.37
CA GLU A 29 -3.48 -17.80 17.51
C GLU A 29 -2.98 -16.35 17.63
N VAL A 30 -2.11 -16.09 18.59
CA VAL A 30 -1.56 -14.75 18.84
C VAL A 30 -0.04 -14.82 18.84
N GLY A 31 0.59 -13.95 18.04
CA GLY A 31 2.05 -13.83 17.94
C GLY A 31 2.64 -14.52 16.70
N GLU A 32 3.97 -14.46 16.60
CA GLU A 32 4.74 -15.15 15.57
C GLU A 32 5.32 -16.44 16.15
N LEU A 33 5.59 -17.41 15.27
CA LEU A 33 6.23 -18.65 15.65
C LEU A 33 7.68 -18.43 16.12
N PHE A 34 7.93 -18.68 17.41
CA PHE A 34 9.24 -18.42 18.03
C PHE A 34 10.26 -19.54 17.81
N ALA A 35 9.81 -20.77 17.52
CA ALA A 35 10.67 -21.91 17.26
C ALA A 35 9.95 -22.98 16.44
N GLU A 36 10.38 -23.18 15.20
CA GLU A 36 9.92 -24.30 14.38
C GLU A 36 10.89 -25.48 14.54
N GLN A 37 10.36 -26.65 14.90
CA GLN A 37 11.13 -27.89 15.03
C GLN A 37 10.67 -28.89 13.96
N PRO A 38 11.57 -29.42 13.12
CA PRO A 38 11.19 -30.40 12.12
C PRO A 38 10.88 -31.77 12.76
N TYR A 39 9.89 -32.48 12.24
CA TYR A 39 9.63 -33.86 12.63
C TYR A 39 10.70 -34.80 12.07
N SER A 40 11.19 -35.70 12.90
CA SER A 40 12.21 -36.70 12.53
C SER A 40 11.78 -38.10 12.93
N VAL A 41 12.09 -39.09 12.08
CA VAL A 41 11.90 -40.51 12.40
C VAL A 41 13.21 -41.06 12.94
N ALA A 42 13.17 -41.64 14.14
CA ALA A 42 14.32 -42.27 14.78
C ALA A 42 14.29 -43.78 14.58
N VAL A 43 15.47 -44.37 14.33
CA VAL A 43 15.68 -45.82 14.23
C VAL A 43 16.83 -46.25 15.15
N GLN A 44 16.87 -47.54 15.49
CA GLN A 44 17.95 -48.09 16.32
C GLN A 44 19.32 -47.88 15.66
N GLN A 45 20.31 -47.50 16.46
CA GLN A 45 21.68 -47.30 16.01
C GLN A 45 22.24 -48.60 15.40
N GLY A 46 22.88 -48.49 14.23
CA GLY A 46 23.44 -49.63 13.49
C GLY A 46 22.44 -50.40 12.63
N SER A 47 21.16 -50.01 12.61
CA SER A 47 20.17 -50.63 11.72
C SER A 47 20.33 -50.16 10.27
N GLN A 48 20.32 -51.11 9.32
CA GLN A 48 20.32 -50.84 7.87
C GLN A 48 19.05 -50.08 7.41
N LEU A 49 17.99 -50.10 8.23
CA LEU A 49 16.73 -49.43 7.94
C LEU A 49 16.85 -47.90 7.86
N ASN A 50 17.86 -47.31 8.52
CA ASN A 50 18.07 -45.86 8.48
C ASN A 50 18.32 -45.37 7.05
N GLU A 51 19.20 -46.07 6.33
CA GLU A 51 19.57 -45.69 4.97
C GLU A 51 18.41 -45.90 3.99
N GLU A 52 17.65 -46.99 4.15
CA GLU A 52 16.47 -47.26 3.33
C GLU A 52 15.37 -46.22 3.56
N ILE A 53 15.01 -45.91 4.80
CA ILE A 53 14.01 -44.88 5.13
C ILE A 53 14.44 -43.51 4.60
N SER A 54 15.71 -43.14 4.80
CA SER A 54 16.23 -41.85 4.34
C SER A 54 16.12 -41.71 2.82
N ARG A 55 16.47 -42.75 2.05
CA ARG A 55 16.31 -42.74 0.58
C ARG A 55 14.85 -42.61 0.17
N ARG A 56 13.94 -43.35 0.81
CA ARG A 56 12.50 -43.29 0.49
C ARG A 56 11.90 -41.91 0.80
N ILE A 57 12.29 -41.27 1.90
CA ILE A 57 11.84 -39.91 2.23
C ILE A 57 12.29 -38.91 1.15
N LEU A 58 13.52 -39.03 0.66
CA LEU A 58 14.03 -38.20 -0.44
C LEU A 58 13.24 -38.41 -1.74
N ASP A 59 12.90 -39.66 -2.06
CA ASP A 59 12.05 -39.96 -3.23
C ASP A 59 10.67 -39.31 -3.09
N LEU A 60 10.05 -39.38 -1.91
CA LEU A 60 8.75 -38.74 -1.64
C LEU A 60 8.81 -37.21 -1.74
N GLN A 61 9.93 -36.60 -1.32
CA GLN A 61 10.15 -35.16 -1.47
C GLN A 61 10.32 -34.77 -2.94
N LYS A 62 11.09 -35.56 -3.71
CA LYS A 62 11.25 -35.38 -5.16
C LYS A 62 9.90 -35.45 -5.90
N ASP A 63 9.02 -36.35 -5.46
CA ASP A 63 7.71 -36.56 -6.08
C ASP A 63 6.62 -35.60 -5.57
N ARG A 64 6.97 -34.60 -4.72
CA ARG A 64 6.01 -33.64 -4.10
C ARG A 64 4.85 -34.30 -3.36
N TYR A 65 5.07 -35.50 -2.84
CA TYR A 65 4.03 -36.24 -2.14
C TYR A 65 3.53 -35.50 -0.89
N PHE A 66 4.43 -34.85 -0.15
CA PHE A 66 4.08 -34.06 1.03
C PHE A 66 3.23 -32.84 0.70
N GLU A 67 3.49 -32.16 -0.43
CA GLU A 67 2.66 -31.02 -0.87
C GLU A 67 1.22 -31.47 -1.14
N THR A 68 1.06 -32.65 -1.77
CA THR A 68 -0.26 -33.24 -2.03
C THR A 68 -0.98 -33.59 -0.72
N LEU A 69 -0.27 -34.08 0.29
CA LEU A 69 -0.84 -34.37 1.61
C LEU A 69 -1.23 -33.08 2.36
N LEU A 70 -0.36 -32.07 2.32
CA LEU A 70 -0.63 -30.75 2.90
C LEU A 70 -1.89 -30.15 2.28
N GLU A 71 -2.01 -30.17 0.95
CA GLU A 71 -3.21 -29.72 0.26
C GLU A 71 -4.41 -30.59 0.67
N LYS A 72 -4.31 -31.92 0.64
CA LYS A 72 -5.44 -32.79 0.98
C LYS A 72 -5.98 -32.55 2.39
N TYR A 73 -5.10 -32.38 3.38
CA TYR A 73 -5.52 -32.18 4.76
C TYR A 73 -5.88 -30.72 5.04
N TRP A 74 -5.10 -29.74 4.60
CA TRP A 74 -5.27 -28.31 4.93
C TRP A 74 -5.95 -27.45 3.84
N SER A 75 -6.33 -27.98 2.66
CA SER A 75 -6.93 -27.18 1.56
C SER A 75 -8.30 -26.61 1.88
N THR A 76 -9.16 -27.36 2.58
CA THR A 76 -10.52 -26.89 2.89
C THR A 76 -10.67 -26.71 4.38
N PRO A 77 -10.72 -25.47 4.91
CA PRO A 77 -10.88 -25.29 6.34
C PRO A 77 -12.11 -26.03 6.85
N ALA A 78 -11.93 -26.84 7.90
CA ALA A 78 -13.05 -27.40 8.65
C ALA A 78 -13.98 -26.28 9.20
N LYS A 79 -13.50 -25.03 9.19
CA LYS A 79 -14.26 -23.79 9.38
C LYS A 79 -15.31 -23.46 8.31
N SER A 80 -15.67 -24.35 7.37
CA SER A 80 -16.79 -24.08 6.43
C SER A 80 -18.13 -23.78 7.11
N SER A 81 -18.21 -23.93 8.43
CA SER A 81 -19.36 -23.59 9.29
C SER A 81 -19.10 -22.53 10.36
N CYS A 82 -17.86 -22.02 10.52
CA CYS A 82 -17.67 -20.82 11.33
C CYS A 82 -18.42 -19.71 10.61
N HIS A 83 -19.26 -18.95 11.32
CA HIS A 83 -19.99 -17.85 10.73
C HIS A 83 -18.96 -16.80 10.30
N SER A 84 -18.48 -16.91 9.07
CA SER A 84 -17.65 -15.90 8.43
C SER A 84 -18.55 -14.68 8.29
N THR A 85 -18.50 -13.80 9.30
CA THR A 85 -18.62 -12.39 8.97
C THR A 85 -17.54 -12.14 7.95
N ASP A 86 -18.01 -11.65 6.81
CA ASP A 86 -17.41 -11.68 5.51
C ASP A 86 -16.17 -10.78 5.46
N ASP A 87 -15.11 -11.17 6.17
CA ASP A 87 -13.75 -10.63 6.03
C ASP A 87 -13.18 -11.20 4.74
N ASN A 88 -13.80 -10.79 3.63
CA ASN A 88 -13.18 -10.83 2.33
C ASN A 88 -11.77 -10.27 2.49
N GLU A 89 -10.76 -11.10 2.21
CA GLU A 89 -9.33 -10.78 2.18
C GLU A 89 -8.99 -9.80 1.03
N GLY A 90 -9.83 -8.79 0.85
CA GLY A 90 -9.70 -7.70 -0.08
C GLY A 90 -9.89 -6.39 0.68
N ILE A 91 -9.29 -5.32 0.16
CA ILE A 91 -9.37 -3.98 0.76
C ILE A 91 -10.86 -3.61 0.91
N THR A 92 -11.39 -3.68 2.14
CA THR A 92 -12.79 -3.37 2.43
C THR A 92 -13.04 -1.87 2.31
N LEU A 93 -14.26 -1.51 1.91
CA LEU A 93 -14.73 -0.12 1.83
C LEU A 93 -14.54 0.64 3.16
N GLU A 94 -14.52 -0.06 4.29
CA GLU A 94 -14.26 0.50 5.61
C GLU A 94 -12.83 1.06 5.73
N SER A 95 -11.83 0.35 5.20
CA SER A 95 -10.43 0.79 5.21
C SER A 95 -10.16 1.96 4.24
N LEU A 96 -10.98 2.12 3.19
CA LEU A 96 -10.88 3.20 2.20
C LEU A 96 -11.87 4.35 2.44
N GLY A 97 -12.68 4.30 3.50
CA GLY A 97 -13.74 5.26 3.80
C GLY A 97 -13.23 6.71 3.90
N GLY A 98 -12.03 6.90 4.46
CA GLY A 98 -11.40 8.21 4.60
C GLY A 98 -11.15 8.93 3.27
N VAL A 99 -10.69 8.20 2.24
CA VAL A 99 -10.45 8.75 0.89
C VAL A 99 -11.75 9.18 0.24
N PHE A 100 -12.82 8.39 0.39
CA PHE A 100 -14.12 8.72 -0.20
C PHE A 100 -14.72 9.98 0.44
N ILE A 101 -14.65 10.10 1.77
CA ILE A 101 -15.14 11.27 2.49
C ILE A 101 -14.32 12.53 2.12
N ALA A 102 -12.99 12.42 2.07
CA ALA A 102 -12.12 13.54 1.73
C ALA A 102 -12.37 14.07 0.30
N THR A 103 -12.61 13.17 -0.67
CA THR A 103 -12.90 13.55 -2.06
C THR A 103 -14.27 14.21 -2.22
N LEU A 104 -15.31 13.69 -1.56
CA LEU A 104 -16.64 14.32 -1.54
C LEU A 104 -16.59 15.73 -0.93
N PHE A 105 -15.88 15.88 0.19
CA PHE A 105 -15.73 17.17 0.85
C PHE A 105 -14.95 18.17 -0.02
N GLY A 106 -13.85 17.73 -0.64
CA GLY A 106 -13.06 18.56 -1.56
C GLY A 106 -13.87 19.02 -2.78
N LEU A 107 -14.68 18.14 -3.36
CA LEU A 107 -15.58 18.48 -4.46
C LEU A 107 -16.65 19.50 -4.03
N GLY A 108 -17.23 19.33 -2.84
CA GLY A 108 -18.21 20.26 -2.28
C GLY A 108 -17.64 21.66 -2.10
N LEU A 109 -16.45 21.79 -1.47
CA LEU A 109 -15.79 23.08 -1.29
C LEU A 109 -15.44 23.74 -2.63
N ALA A 110 -14.95 22.97 -3.60
CA ALA A 110 -14.65 23.49 -4.94
C ALA A 110 -15.90 24.07 -5.63
N MET A 111 -17.04 23.37 -5.54
CA MET A 111 -18.32 23.84 -6.08
C MET A 111 -18.83 25.11 -5.38
N VAL A 112 -18.67 25.20 -4.06
CA VAL A 112 -19.05 26.38 -3.28
C VAL A 112 -18.19 27.58 -3.64
N THR A 113 -16.86 27.42 -3.67
CA THR A 113 -15.94 28.50 -4.07
C THR A 113 -16.25 29.03 -5.46
N LEU A 114 -16.54 28.13 -6.41
CA LEU A 114 -16.92 28.52 -7.77
C LEU A 114 -18.25 29.30 -7.80
N SER A 115 -19.25 28.84 -7.05
CA SER A 115 -20.56 29.48 -6.98
C SER A 115 -20.50 30.87 -6.37
N VAL A 116 -19.70 31.05 -5.30
CA VAL A 116 -19.47 32.35 -4.65
C VAL A 116 -18.81 33.34 -5.62
N GLU A 117 -17.77 32.92 -6.35
CA GLU A 117 -17.09 33.77 -7.31
C GLU A 117 -18.03 34.22 -8.44
N ILE A 118 -18.82 33.29 -8.98
CA ILE A 118 -19.80 33.59 -10.04
C ILE A 118 -20.87 34.57 -9.52
N PHE A 119 -21.41 34.35 -8.32
CA PHE A 119 -22.42 35.22 -7.75
C PHE A 119 -21.88 36.63 -7.48
N TYR A 120 -20.68 36.74 -6.92
CA TYR A 120 -20.01 38.00 -6.68
C TYR A 120 -19.73 38.74 -8.00
N HIS A 121 -19.27 38.04 -9.03
CA HIS A 121 -19.00 38.63 -10.34
C HIS A 121 -20.27 39.09 -11.06
N LYS A 122 -21.36 38.30 -10.96
CA LYS A 122 -22.68 38.66 -11.52
C LYS A 122 -23.32 39.84 -10.80
N ASN A 123 -23.19 39.94 -9.48
CA ASN A 123 -23.74 41.08 -8.74
C ASN A 123 -22.94 42.37 -8.97
N LYS A 124 -21.64 42.26 -9.26
CA LYS A 124 -20.81 43.41 -9.64
C LYS A 124 -20.94 43.84 -11.10
N LYS A 125 -21.55 43.01 -11.96
CA LYS A 125 -21.81 43.34 -13.37
C LYS A 125 -23.30 43.26 -13.69
N LYS A 126 -23.98 44.42 -13.75
CA LYS A 126 -25.24 44.55 -14.53
C LYS A 126 -25.00 44.10 -15.98
N PRO A 127 -26.01 43.56 -16.68
CA PRO A 127 -25.81 42.55 -17.71
C PRO A 127 -25.28 43.16 -19.01
N SER A 128 -24.06 42.79 -19.39
CA SER A 128 -23.67 42.75 -20.79
C SER A 128 -23.17 41.34 -21.09
N VAL A 129 -24.08 40.57 -21.68
CA VAL A 129 -23.87 39.50 -22.66
C VAL A 129 -22.78 38.46 -22.34
N LYS A 130 -23.29 37.23 -22.18
CA LYS A 130 -22.63 35.93 -22.15
C LYS A 130 -21.45 35.82 -23.12
N GLU A 131 -20.37 35.14 -22.70
CA GLU A 131 -19.77 33.94 -23.33
C GLU A 131 -18.37 33.76 -22.70
N SER A 132 -18.12 32.72 -21.91
CA SER A 132 -17.65 31.46 -22.48
C SER A 132 -17.51 30.42 -21.36
N VAL A 133 -18.40 29.44 -21.36
CA VAL A 133 -18.01 28.08 -20.98
C VAL A 133 -17.57 27.44 -22.29
N MET A 134 -16.30 27.60 -22.67
CA MET A 134 -15.62 26.66 -23.57
C MET A 134 -14.10 26.84 -23.48
N ASN A 135 -13.42 25.75 -23.10
CA ASN A 135 -12.01 25.41 -23.33
C ASN A 135 -10.91 26.26 -22.67
N LYS A 136 -10.65 25.96 -21.39
CA LYS A 136 -9.36 26.24 -20.72
C LYS A 136 -8.14 25.61 -21.45
N SER A 137 -8.39 24.65 -22.36
CA SER A 137 -7.35 23.97 -23.14
C SER A 137 -6.74 24.79 -24.29
N GLU A 138 -7.42 25.82 -24.82
CA GLU A 138 -6.84 26.68 -25.87
C GLU A 138 -6.11 27.92 -25.30
N LYS A 139 -6.40 28.29 -24.05
CA LYS A 139 -5.81 29.47 -23.41
C LYS A 139 -4.32 29.29 -23.03
N LEU A 140 -3.89 28.03 -22.89
CA LEU A 140 -2.48 27.69 -22.67
C LEU A 140 -1.62 27.82 -23.93
N MET A 141 -2.23 27.83 -25.13
CA MET A 141 -1.50 27.93 -26.40
C MET A 141 -1.28 29.39 -26.85
N TYR A 142 -2.19 30.31 -26.50
CA TYR A 142 -2.07 31.74 -26.82
C TYR A 142 -1.10 32.50 -25.89
N SER A 143 -0.90 32.02 -24.66
CA SER A 143 0.04 32.64 -23.70
C SER A 143 1.50 32.30 -24.00
N GLN A 144 1.79 31.16 -24.64
CA GLN A 144 3.16 30.72 -24.97
C GLN A 144 3.76 31.50 -26.15
N SER A 145 2.97 31.85 -27.18
CA SER A 145 3.48 32.59 -28.34
C SER A 145 3.92 34.02 -28.01
N LYS A 146 3.19 34.70 -27.12
CA LYS A 146 3.44 36.11 -26.75
C LYS A 146 4.69 36.31 -25.89
N ILE A 147 5.03 35.32 -25.05
CA ILE A 147 6.21 35.36 -24.20
C ILE A 147 7.50 35.25 -25.04
N HIS A 148 7.49 34.45 -26.11
CA HIS A 148 8.64 34.29 -26.99
C HIS A 148 8.90 35.55 -27.86
N THR A 149 7.86 36.32 -28.19
CA THR A 149 7.99 37.57 -28.97
C THR A 149 8.50 38.75 -28.12
N GLU A 150 8.11 38.83 -26.85
CA GLU A 150 8.51 39.90 -25.91
C GLU A 150 9.94 39.73 -25.33
N LEU A 151 10.48 38.51 -25.32
CA LEU A 151 11.85 38.23 -24.84
C LEU A 151 12.94 38.65 -25.83
N LEU A 152 12.61 38.76 -27.11
CA LEU A 152 13.55 39.20 -28.16
C LEU A 152 13.65 40.73 -28.27
N THR A 153 12.66 41.49 -27.78
CA THR A 153 12.60 42.95 -27.89
C THR A 153 13.16 43.70 -26.66
N LYS A 154 13.22 43.06 -25.49
CA LYS A 154 13.57 43.74 -24.23
C LYS A 154 15.06 43.76 -23.87
N LYS A 155 15.94 43.35 -24.78
CA LYS A 155 17.39 43.27 -24.54
C LYS A 155 18.14 44.60 -24.75
N GLU A 156 17.48 45.71 -25.07
CA GLU A 156 18.17 46.92 -25.55
C GLU A 156 18.30 48.15 -24.62
N PHE A 157 17.64 48.31 -23.47
CA PHE A 157 17.88 49.55 -22.69
C PHE A 157 17.67 49.40 -21.19
N GLY A 158 18.68 49.80 -20.40
CA GLY A 158 18.80 49.53 -18.97
C GLY A 158 18.66 50.74 -18.04
N VAL A 159 18.86 50.43 -16.74
CA VAL A 159 19.27 51.27 -15.58
C VAL A 159 18.26 52.31 -15.06
N GLU A 160 17.68 52.11 -13.87
CA GLU A 160 18.14 52.62 -12.56
C GLU A 160 17.22 52.13 -11.40
N ASN A 161 17.74 52.18 -10.18
CA ASN A 161 17.45 51.38 -8.99
C ASN A 161 16.50 52.05 -7.98
N VAL A 162 15.82 51.27 -7.11
CA VAL A 162 15.82 51.43 -5.63
C VAL A 162 15.47 50.08 -4.94
N MET A 163 16.44 49.53 -4.21
CA MET A 163 16.42 48.40 -3.25
C MET A 163 15.68 48.78 -1.96
N MET A 164 15.18 47.95 -1.03
CA MET A 164 15.58 46.67 -0.41
C MET A 164 14.40 46.31 0.55
N ARG A 165 14.09 45.11 1.07
CA ARG A 165 14.91 44.09 1.74
C ARG A 165 13.99 42.93 2.20
N SER A 166 14.34 41.67 1.96
CA SER A 166 14.39 40.64 3.02
C SER A 166 15.09 39.35 2.55
N LYS A 167 16.12 39.00 3.32
CA LYS A 167 16.85 37.73 3.54
C LYS A 167 16.99 36.71 2.39
N LEU A 168 18.24 36.56 1.98
CA LEU A 168 18.80 35.55 1.09
C LEU A 168 19.07 34.26 1.88
N VAL A 169 18.24 33.22 1.70
CA VAL A 169 18.53 31.85 2.14
C VAL A 169 18.99 31.07 0.91
N ARG A 170 20.24 30.60 0.90
CA ARG A 170 20.80 29.79 -0.20
C ARG A 170 20.40 28.31 -0.02
N PRO A 171 19.88 27.62 -1.04
CA PRO A 171 19.78 26.16 -1.00
C PRO A 171 21.17 25.54 -1.13
N LYS A 172 21.50 24.60 -0.23
CA LYS A 172 22.70 23.76 -0.28
C LYS A 172 22.42 22.58 -1.22
N ILE A 173 23.06 22.56 -2.39
CA ILE A 173 22.97 21.45 -3.35
C ILE A 173 24.11 20.47 -3.05
N SER A 174 23.77 19.21 -2.81
CA SER A 174 24.74 18.10 -2.69
C SER A 174 24.91 17.44 -4.05
N PHE A 175 26.14 17.43 -4.56
CA PHE A 175 26.52 16.63 -5.72
C PHE A 175 26.92 15.22 -5.27
N ILE A 176 26.38 14.19 -5.92
CA ILE A 176 26.80 12.80 -5.75
C ILE A 176 27.87 12.55 -6.82
N ASN A 177 29.13 12.42 -6.40
CA ASN A 177 30.19 11.91 -7.26
C ASN A 177 30.18 10.38 -7.22
N VAL A 178 29.98 9.75 -8.37
CA VAL A 178 30.13 8.30 -8.54
C VAL A 178 31.57 8.03 -8.97
N MET A 179 32.33 7.29 -8.16
CA MET A 179 33.65 6.76 -8.55
C MET A 179 33.49 5.38 -9.21
N PRO A 180 34.29 5.05 -10.22
CA PRO A 180 34.29 3.71 -10.83
C PRO A 180 34.93 2.68 -9.89
N ARG A 181 34.36 1.47 -9.93
CA ARG A 181 34.74 0.32 -9.10
C ARG A 181 35.94 -0.38 -9.74
N GLU A 182 37.12 -0.30 -9.12
CA GLU A 182 38.28 -1.11 -9.51
C GLU A 182 38.02 -2.58 -9.13
N PHE A 183 38.29 -3.48 -10.07
CA PHE A 183 38.18 -4.93 -9.91
C PHE A 183 39.53 -5.50 -9.50
N TYR A 184 39.57 -6.23 -8.38
CA TYR A 184 40.53 -7.30 -8.14
C TYR A 184 39.83 -8.43 -7.40
#